data_AF-A0A354TBP0-F1
#
_entry.id   AF-A0A354TBP0-F1
#
_cell.length_a   1.000
_cell.length_b   1.000
_cell.length_c   1.000
_cell.angle_alpha   90.00
_cell.angle_beta   90.00
_cell.angle_gamma   90.00
#
_symmetry.space_group_name_H-M   'P 1'
#
loop_
_entity.id
_entity.type
_entity.pdbx_description
1 polymer ?
#
loop_
_entity_poly.entity_id
_entity_poly.type
_entity_poly.pdbx_seq_one_letter_code
_entity_poly.pdbx_strand_id
1 'polypeptide(L)'
;MNRCDAMKKPVFLLLLTVCGLHAEPLAIQITNLNGEPTAAFLISAEKDGIVISTSPTGGSSYKLPLANIRDMSIDEPKGWSLAMQTFAAGNFAEAEKLFAQLGDEFDKLVPLQDSFGSLARLHQFMSLQKLGRHADLAKVMDKQLANPLSFSAHYTEDFVDLEGWALMGKKDWLSLGAFIKKFEDTNSLKLPQAPFKRLRASRLAGLCYLRAVWNEEAQKQPDLALMDFHRALTLDLGSDAFLVRLAAVAALRLTDTKITAAPSDEKLAKQAKSLALVCRDLGGKDALPKDFEKYLK
;
A
#
# COMPACT_ATOMS: atom_id res chain seq x y z
N MET A 1 45.45 -19.40 49.81
CA MET A 1 44.52 -20.47 49.36
C MET A 1 43.12 -20.11 49.86
N ASN A 2 42.34 -19.38 49.07
CA ASN A 2 40.93 -19.08 49.39
C ASN A 2 40.06 -19.66 48.28
N ARG A 3 39.18 -20.60 48.65
CA ARG A 3 38.21 -21.24 47.76
C ARG A 3 37.00 -20.32 47.61
N CYS A 4 36.69 -19.92 46.37
CA CYS A 4 35.41 -19.29 46.02
C CYS A 4 34.40 -20.39 45.68
N ASP A 5 33.34 -20.50 46.48
CA ASP A 5 32.17 -21.32 46.19
C ASP A 5 31.27 -20.63 45.15
N ALA A 6 31.05 -21.31 44.02
CA ALA A 6 30.16 -20.85 42.96
C ALA A 6 28.72 -21.32 43.23
N MET A 7 27.84 -20.35 43.53
CA MET A 7 26.39 -20.53 43.62
C MET A 7 25.78 -20.93 42.26
N LYS A 8 25.14 -22.11 42.21
CA LYS A 8 24.29 -22.54 41.10
C LYS A 8 22.98 -21.74 41.11
N LYS A 9 22.71 -20.97 40.06
CA LYS A 9 21.42 -20.30 39.84
C LYS A 9 20.39 -21.29 39.26
N PRO A 10 19.13 -21.26 39.70
CA PRO A 10 18.07 -22.06 39.11
C PRO A 10 17.68 -21.50 37.74
N VAL A 11 17.67 -22.37 36.72
CA VAL A 11 17.12 -22.08 35.39
C VAL A 11 15.60 -22.20 35.50
N PHE A 12 14.92 -21.05 35.49
CA PHE A 12 13.45 -21.00 35.34
C PHE A 12 13.12 -21.26 33.87
N LEU A 13 12.60 -22.45 33.57
CA LEU A 13 12.07 -22.81 32.26
C LEU A 13 10.65 -22.23 32.15
N LEU A 14 10.51 -21.07 31.51
CA LEU A 14 9.21 -20.44 31.26
C LEU A 14 8.56 -21.16 30.06
N LEU A 15 7.60 -22.06 30.33
CA LEU A 15 6.73 -22.65 29.30
C LEU A 15 5.79 -21.56 28.77
N LEU A 16 6.16 -20.95 27.65
CA LEU A 16 5.26 -20.12 26.85
C LEU A 16 4.15 -21.01 26.29
N THR A 17 2.98 -20.97 26.93
CA THR A 17 1.75 -21.51 26.35
C THR A 17 1.41 -20.65 25.14
N VAL A 18 1.65 -21.18 23.94
CA VAL A 18 1.16 -20.60 22.70
C VAL A 18 -0.35 -20.81 22.70
N CYS A 19 -1.11 -19.88 23.27
CA CYS A 19 -2.53 -19.78 22.96
C CYS A 19 -2.62 -19.55 21.45
N GLY A 20 -3.08 -20.57 20.72
CA GLY A 20 -3.41 -20.41 19.31
C GLY A 20 -4.39 -19.26 19.20
N LEU A 21 -3.98 -18.17 18.55
CA LEU A 21 -4.86 -17.11 18.10
C LEU A 21 -5.83 -17.74 17.11
N HIS A 22 -6.96 -18.25 17.60
CA HIS A 22 -8.12 -18.49 16.76
C HIS A 22 -8.80 -17.15 16.57
N ALA A 23 -8.90 -16.74 15.31
CA ALA A 23 -9.71 -15.61 14.89
C ALA A 23 -11.11 -15.77 15.50
N GLU A 24 -11.64 -14.69 16.08
CA GLU A 24 -13.02 -14.71 16.55
C GLU A 24 -13.94 -14.93 15.34
N PRO A 25 -14.84 -15.94 15.37
CA PRO A 25 -15.76 -16.15 14.26
C PRO A 25 -16.63 -14.92 14.02
N LEU A 26 -16.73 -14.48 12.76
CA LEU A 26 -17.49 -13.28 12.42
C LEU A 26 -18.97 -13.61 12.33
N ALA A 27 -19.80 -12.87 13.06
CA ALA A 27 -21.24 -12.96 12.90
C ALA A 27 -21.63 -12.57 11.46
N ILE A 28 -22.52 -13.34 10.86
CA ILE A 28 -22.98 -13.16 9.49
C ILE A 28 -24.49 -13.37 9.43
N GLN A 29 -25.18 -12.48 8.72
CA GLN A 29 -26.57 -12.64 8.31
C GLN A 29 -26.60 -13.08 6.85
N ILE A 30 -27.19 -14.24 6.59
CA ILE A 30 -27.26 -14.84 5.26
C ILE A 30 -28.72 -14.85 4.84
N THR A 31 -29.02 -14.34 3.66
CA THR A 31 -30.36 -14.47 3.08
C THR A 31 -30.31 -15.46 1.93
N ASN A 32 -31.10 -16.53 2.02
CA ASN A 32 -31.14 -17.55 0.96
C ASN A 32 -31.93 -17.08 -0.27
N LEU A 33 -31.96 -17.90 -1.33
CA LEU A 33 -32.69 -17.60 -2.57
C LEU A 33 -34.20 -17.38 -2.37
N ASN A 34 -34.79 -17.99 -1.34
CA ASN A 34 -36.21 -17.82 -0.99
C ASN A 34 -36.47 -16.53 -0.17
N GLY A 35 -35.41 -15.82 0.23
CA GLY A 35 -35.50 -14.61 1.04
C GLY A 35 -35.55 -14.84 2.54
N GLU A 36 -35.27 -16.06 3.01
CA GLU A 36 -35.26 -16.39 4.43
C GLU A 36 -33.89 -16.02 5.03
N PRO A 37 -33.85 -15.22 6.11
CA PRO A 37 -32.61 -14.86 6.79
C PRO A 37 -32.16 -15.99 7.73
N THR A 38 -30.85 -16.17 7.85
CA THR A 38 -30.20 -17.11 8.77
C THR A 38 -28.98 -16.44 9.39
N ALA A 39 -28.97 -16.35 10.72
CA ALA A 39 -27.82 -15.90 11.49
C ALA A 39 -26.83 -17.06 11.69
N ALA A 40 -25.55 -16.81 11.45
CA ALA A 40 -24.48 -17.79 11.65
C ALA A 40 -23.16 -17.09 12.00
N PHE A 41 -22.10 -17.89 12.15
CA PHE A 41 -20.73 -17.43 12.32
C PHE A 41 -19.86 -17.94 11.18
N LEU A 42 -19.19 -17.03 10.49
CA LEU A 42 -18.29 -17.30 9.37
C LEU A 42 -16.93 -17.78 9.88
N ILE A 43 -16.49 -18.95 9.40
CA ILE A 43 -15.22 -19.58 9.78
C ILE A 43 -14.18 -19.43 8.66
N SER A 44 -14.59 -19.70 7.42
CA SER A 44 -13.72 -19.61 6.23
C SER A 44 -14.54 -19.40 4.97
N ALA A 45 -13.89 -18.96 3.91
CA ALA A 45 -14.44 -18.88 2.57
C ALA A 45 -13.65 -19.76 1.60
N GLU A 46 -14.36 -20.33 0.63
CA GLU A 46 -13.81 -21.07 -0.51
C GLU A 46 -14.37 -20.47 -1.80
N LYS A 47 -13.84 -20.90 -2.95
CA LYS A 47 -14.22 -20.35 -4.26
C LYS A 47 -15.71 -20.50 -4.58
N ASP A 48 -16.36 -21.53 -4.07
CA ASP A 48 -17.73 -21.94 -4.38
C ASP A 48 -18.67 -21.95 -3.16
N GLY A 49 -18.19 -21.56 -1.98
CA GLY A 49 -18.98 -21.61 -0.75
C GLY A 49 -18.33 -20.92 0.44
N ILE A 50 -19.10 -20.76 1.51
CA ILE A 50 -18.62 -20.32 2.82
C ILE A 50 -18.80 -21.44 3.83
N VAL A 51 -17.90 -21.52 4.81
CA VAL A 51 -18.03 -22.45 5.93
C VAL A 51 -18.53 -21.68 7.14
N ILE A 52 -19.69 -22.10 7.65
CA ILE A 52 -20.37 -21.42 8.75
C ILE A 52 -20.64 -22.37 9.91
N SER A 53 -20.76 -21.82 11.12
CA SER A 53 -21.24 -22.50 12.32
C SER A 53 -22.43 -21.78 12.93
N THR A 54 -23.28 -22.53 13.61
CA THR A 54 -24.38 -21.97 14.42
C THR A 54 -23.93 -21.54 15.82
N SER A 55 -22.66 -21.83 16.19
CA SER A 55 -22.10 -21.47 17.49
C SER A 55 -20.90 -20.53 17.34
N PRO A 56 -20.79 -19.49 18.20
CA PRO A 56 -19.64 -18.58 18.21
C PRO A 56 -18.34 -19.26 18.63
N THR A 57 -18.39 -20.44 19.25
CA THR A 57 -17.21 -21.17 19.73
C THR A 57 -16.77 -22.30 18.79
N GLY A 58 -17.30 -22.36 17.57
CA GLY A 58 -16.88 -23.34 16.55
C GLY A 58 -17.44 -24.76 16.76
N GLY A 59 -18.77 -24.87 16.87
CA GLY A 59 -19.47 -26.16 16.91
C GLY A 59 -19.52 -26.86 15.55
N SER A 60 -20.57 -27.65 15.29
CA SER A 60 -20.80 -28.23 13.96
C SER A 60 -20.75 -27.13 12.90
N SER A 61 -19.87 -27.32 11.92
CA SER A 61 -19.73 -26.45 10.76
C SER A 61 -20.23 -27.16 9.51
N TYR A 62 -20.75 -26.39 8.57
CA TYR A 62 -21.13 -26.91 7.26
C TYR A 62 -20.80 -25.89 6.19
N LYS A 63 -20.55 -26.39 4.99
CA LYS A 63 -20.32 -25.56 3.81
C LYS A 63 -21.67 -25.16 3.22
N LEU A 64 -21.89 -23.87 3.07
CA LEU A 64 -23.01 -23.29 2.34
C LEU A 64 -22.52 -22.83 0.96
N PRO A 65 -22.98 -23.46 -0.14
CA PRO A 65 -22.61 -23.03 -1.48
C PRO A 65 -23.04 -21.59 -1.76
N LEU A 66 -22.17 -20.79 -2.40
CA LEU A 66 -22.47 -19.40 -2.76
C LEU A 66 -23.70 -19.31 -3.68
N ALA A 67 -23.93 -20.31 -4.52
CA ALA A 67 -25.09 -20.39 -5.39
C ALA A 67 -26.44 -20.41 -4.65
N ASN A 68 -26.44 -20.74 -3.35
CA ASN A 68 -27.64 -20.77 -2.51
C ASN A 68 -27.84 -19.48 -1.69
N ILE A 69 -26.92 -18.52 -1.81
CA ILE A 69 -26.92 -17.26 -1.09
C ILE A 69 -27.41 -16.16 -2.03
N ARG A 70 -28.49 -15.48 -1.65
CA ARG A 70 -28.98 -14.30 -2.36
C ARG A 70 -28.21 -13.05 -1.93
N ASP A 71 -28.03 -12.90 -0.62
CA ASP A 71 -27.34 -11.77 -0.01
C ASP A 71 -26.66 -12.20 1.30
N MET A 72 -25.61 -11.49 1.69
CA MET A 72 -24.93 -11.70 2.96
C MET A 72 -24.42 -10.38 3.55
N SER A 73 -24.56 -10.23 4.86
CA SER A 73 -24.01 -9.12 5.63
C SER A 73 -23.13 -9.68 6.74
N ILE A 74 -21.86 -9.27 6.76
CA ILE A 74 -20.88 -9.69 7.76
C ILE A 74 -20.73 -8.54 8.76
N ASP A 75 -20.86 -8.86 10.04
CA ASP A 75 -20.65 -7.88 11.09
C ASP A 75 -19.20 -7.40 11.09
N GLU A 76 -19.01 -6.12 11.41
CA GLU A 76 -17.69 -5.52 11.45
C GLU A 76 -16.79 -6.23 12.49
N PRO A 77 -15.57 -6.68 12.10
CA PRO A 77 -14.67 -7.29 13.05
C PRO A 77 -14.14 -6.28 14.05
N LYS A 78 -13.87 -6.76 15.26
CA LYS A 78 -13.25 -5.96 16.32
C LYS A 78 -11.93 -5.35 15.83
N GLY A 79 -11.77 -4.06 16.04
CA GLY A 79 -10.56 -3.33 15.66
C GLY A 79 -10.58 -2.74 14.24
N TRP A 80 -11.54 -3.12 13.38
CA TRP A 80 -11.66 -2.54 12.04
C TRP A 80 -11.86 -1.02 12.07
N SER A 81 -12.88 -0.55 12.79
CA SER A 81 -13.13 0.89 12.98
C SER A 81 -11.89 1.64 13.50
N LEU A 82 -11.16 1.07 14.46
CA LEU A 82 -9.95 1.69 15.01
C LEU A 82 -8.84 1.78 13.95
N ALA A 83 -8.62 0.72 13.17
CA ALA A 83 -7.64 0.70 12.10
C ALA A 83 -7.98 1.76 11.03
N MET A 84 -9.25 1.84 10.62
CA MET A 84 -9.74 2.84 9.66
C MET A 84 -9.58 4.27 10.18
N GLN A 85 -9.92 4.53 11.45
CA GLN A 85 -9.72 5.85 12.06
C GLN A 85 -8.25 6.22 12.13
N THR A 86 -7.38 5.27 12.50
CA THR A 86 -5.93 5.46 12.56
C THR A 86 -5.35 5.78 11.19
N PHE A 87 -5.83 5.11 10.14
CA PHE A 87 -5.47 5.37 8.75
C PHE A 87 -5.94 6.75 8.28
N ALA A 88 -7.20 7.10 8.54
CA ALA A 88 -7.76 8.40 8.18
C ALA A 88 -7.06 9.57 8.90
N ALA A 89 -6.58 9.34 10.13
CA ALA A 89 -5.77 10.31 10.87
C ALA A 89 -4.34 10.47 10.32
N GLY A 90 -3.93 9.70 9.30
CA GLY A 90 -2.60 9.76 8.70
C GLY A 90 -1.52 9.03 9.52
N ASN A 91 -1.88 8.30 10.58
CA ASN A 91 -0.93 7.49 11.34
C ASN A 91 -0.71 6.13 10.65
N PHE A 92 -0.11 6.17 9.45
CA PHE A 92 0.07 5.00 8.60
C PHE A 92 0.96 3.92 9.23
N ALA A 93 1.89 4.29 10.12
CA ALA A 93 2.76 3.33 10.80
C ALA A 93 1.98 2.42 11.75
N GLU A 94 1.01 2.97 12.49
CA GLU A 94 0.18 2.18 13.38
C GLU A 94 -0.95 1.49 12.63
N ALA A 95 -1.56 2.16 11.64
CA ALA A 95 -2.56 1.56 10.77
C ALA A 95 -2.02 0.31 10.06
N GLU A 96 -0.78 0.34 9.56
CA GLU A 96 -0.13 -0.81 8.94
C GLU A 96 -0.13 -2.04 9.85
N LYS A 97 0.23 -1.89 11.12
CA LYS A 97 0.25 -3.00 12.08
C LYS A 97 -1.15 -3.54 12.37
N LEU A 98 -2.12 -2.65 12.58
CA LEU A 98 -3.51 -3.03 12.85
C LEU A 98 -4.08 -3.81 11.66
N PHE A 99 -3.88 -3.34 10.45
CA PHE A 99 -4.32 -4.03 9.24
C PHE A 99 -3.53 -5.30 8.95
N ALA A 100 -2.24 -5.36 9.27
CA ALA A 100 -1.46 -6.60 9.18
C ALA A 100 -2.07 -7.69 10.07
N GLN A 101 -2.39 -7.35 11.32
CA GLN A 101 -3.01 -8.25 12.27
C GLN A 101 -4.39 -8.71 11.79
N LEU A 102 -5.26 -7.77 11.37
CA LEU A 102 -6.59 -8.11 10.84
C LEU A 102 -6.49 -8.98 9.57
N GLY A 103 -5.53 -8.69 8.69
CA GLY A 103 -5.29 -9.49 7.49
C GLY A 103 -4.79 -10.89 7.79
N ASP A 104 -3.99 -11.08 8.85
CA ASP A 104 -3.56 -12.40 9.33
C ASP A 104 -4.73 -13.16 9.98
N GLU A 105 -5.55 -12.47 10.78
CA GLU A 105 -6.71 -13.03 11.47
C GLU A 105 -7.78 -13.52 10.48
N PHE A 106 -8.06 -12.73 9.45
CA PHE A 106 -9.11 -13.02 8.46
C PHE A 106 -8.59 -13.58 7.14
N ASP A 107 -7.37 -14.13 7.10
CA ASP A 107 -6.76 -14.70 5.89
C ASP A 107 -7.62 -15.80 5.25
N LYS A 108 -8.32 -16.58 6.08
CA LYS A 108 -9.26 -17.63 5.64
C LYS A 108 -10.51 -17.09 4.92
N LEU A 109 -10.75 -15.79 4.97
CA LEU A 109 -11.89 -15.12 4.32
C LEU A 109 -11.49 -14.48 2.98
N VAL A 110 -10.21 -14.44 2.63
CA VAL A 110 -9.69 -13.83 1.39
C VAL A 110 -10.41 -14.29 0.11
N PRO A 111 -10.81 -15.58 -0.05
CA PRO A 111 -11.54 -16.02 -1.24
C PRO A 111 -12.89 -15.32 -1.46
N LEU A 112 -13.49 -14.76 -0.40
CA LEU A 112 -14.71 -13.96 -0.51
C LEU A 112 -14.37 -12.55 -1.02
N GLN A 113 -15.12 -12.10 -2.03
CA GLN A 113 -14.96 -10.77 -2.61
C GLN A 113 -15.19 -9.68 -1.54
N ASP A 114 -14.28 -8.71 -1.49
CA ASP A 114 -14.32 -7.57 -0.56
C ASP A 114 -14.42 -7.99 0.92
N SER A 115 -13.92 -9.18 1.26
CA SER A 115 -13.87 -9.62 2.65
C SER A 115 -12.96 -8.74 3.49
N PHE A 116 -13.22 -8.71 4.81
CA PHE A 116 -12.35 -7.97 5.74
C PHE A 116 -10.89 -8.42 5.70
N GLY A 117 -10.60 -9.69 5.36
CA GLY A 117 -9.23 -10.15 5.10
C GLY A 117 -8.60 -9.46 3.89
N SER A 118 -9.30 -9.45 2.75
CA SER A 118 -8.83 -8.77 1.53
C SER A 118 -8.71 -7.26 1.72
N LEU A 119 -9.69 -6.61 2.35
CA LEU A 119 -9.67 -5.17 2.60
C LEU A 119 -8.59 -4.78 3.61
N ALA A 120 -8.36 -5.58 4.67
CA ALA A 120 -7.26 -5.35 5.60
C ALA A 120 -5.91 -5.38 4.87
N ARG A 121 -5.69 -6.36 3.98
CA ARG A 121 -4.46 -6.40 3.16
C ARG A 121 -4.33 -5.19 2.25
N LEU A 122 -5.41 -4.75 1.61
CA LEU A 122 -5.40 -3.55 0.78
C LEU A 122 -4.97 -2.33 1.59
N HIS A 123 -5.56 -2.09 2.76
CA HIS A 123 -5.21 -0.96 3.60
C HIS A 123 -3.80 -1.08 4.22
N GLN A 124 -3.33 -2.29 4.50
CA GLN A 124 -1.94 -2.53 4.87
C GLN A 124 -1.00 -2.07 3.74
N PHE A 125 -1.30 -2.43 2.48
CA PHE A 125 -0.52 -2.01 1.32
C PHE A 125 -0.50 -0.51 1.14
N MET A 126 -1.66 0.15 1.23
CA MET A 126 -1.75 1.62 1.15
C MET A 126 -0.93 2.28 2.27
N SER A 127 -0.96 1.72 3.48
CA SER A 127 -0.16 2.22 4.60
C SER A 127 1.34 2.10 4.33
N LEU A 128 1.80 0.95 3.83
CA LEU A 128 3.20 0.74 3.44
C LEU A 128 3.64 1.69 2.32
N GLN A 129 2.78 1.94 1.34
CA GLN A 129 3.01 2.92 0.28
C GLN A 129 3.17 4.32 0.87
N LYS A 130 2.24 4.79 1.72
CA LYS A 130 2.30 6.14 2.33
C LYS A 130 3.47 6.33 3.30
N LEU A 131 4.05 5.24 3.81
CA LEU A 131 5.29 5.26 4.58
C LEU A 131 6.56 5.26 3.70
N GLY A 132 6.41 5.11 2.38
CA GLY A 132 7.55 4.93 1.46
C GLY A 132 8.26 3.59 1.59
N ARG A 133 7.67 2.62 2.33
CA ARG A 133 8.23 1.28 2.57
C ARG A 133 7.95 0.34 1.39
N HIS A 134 8.27 0.77 0.18
CA HIS A 134 7.92 0.06 -1.07
C HIS A 134 8.51 -1.36 -1.16
N ALA A 135 9.70 -1.57 -0.60
CA ALA A 135 10.31 -2.91 -0.55
C ALA A 135 9.54 -3.87 0.38
N ASP A 136 8.94 -3.35 1.45
CA ASP A 136 8.09 -4.17 2.33
C ASP A 136 6.72 -4.38 1.71
N LEU A 137 6.13 -3.35 1.07
CA LEU A 137 4.92 -3.49 0.26
C LEU A 137 5.05 -4.65 -0.73
N ALA A 138 6.15 -4.66 -1.49
CA ALA A 138 6.46 -5.74 -2.43
C ALA A 138 6.48 -7.13 -1.79
N LYS A 139 7.14 -7.27 -0.63
CA LYS A 139 7.20 -8.56 0.08
C LYS A 139 5.83 -9.03 0.56
N VAL A 140 4.99 -8.12 1.07
CA VAL A 140 3.65 -8.49 1.55
C VAL A 140 2.74 -8.84 0.36
N MET A 141 2.82 -8.11 -0.76
CA MET A 141 2.08 -8.45 -1.98
C MET A 141 2.52 -9.81 -2.56
N ASP A 142 3.81 -10.15 -2.51
CA ASP A 142 4.29 -11.46 -2.97
C ASP A 142 3.71 -12.63 -2.20
N LYS A 143 3.45 -12.45 -0.90
CA LYS A 143 2.77 -13.48 -0.09
C LYS A 143 1.34 -13.75 -0.60
N GLN A 144 0.69 -12.75 -1.21
CA GLN A 144 -0.65 -12.87 -1.76
C GLN A 144 -0.68 -13.49 -3.16
N LEU A 145 0.48 -13.83 -3.76
CA LEU A 145 0.50 -14.58 -5.02
C LEU A 145 -0.07 -16.00 -4.85
N ALA A 146 0.15 -16.61 -3.68
CA ALA A 146 -0.36 -17.95 -3.36
C ALA A 146 -1.86 -17.93 -2.96
N ASN A 147 -2.34 -16.80 -2.44
CA ASN A 147 -3.74 -16.60 -2.03
C ASN A 147 -4.25 -15.27 -2.61
N PRO A 148 -4.67 -15.25 -3.90
CA PRO A 148 -5.05 -14.02 -4.56
C PRO A 148 -6.20 -13.30 -3.85
N LEU A 149 -6.05 -12.00 -3.63
CA LEU A 149 -7.08 -11.17 -3.04
C LEU A 149 -8.26 -11.01 -4.02
N SER A 150 -9.47 -11.04 -3.48
CA SER A 150 -10.71 -10.90 -4.26
C SER A 150 -11.34 -9.53 -4.01
N PHE A 151 -11.36 -8.70 -5.05
CA PHE A 151 -11.87 -7.33 -4.99
C PHE A 151 -12.97 -7.09 -6.02
N SER A 152 -13.98 -6.29 -5.66
CA SER A 152 -14.89 -5.69 -6.63
C SER A 152 -14.16 -4.66 -7.51
N ALA A 153 -14.86 -4.21 -8.55
CA ALA A 153 -14.40 -3.12 -9.40
C ALA A 153 -14.05 -1.85 -8.61
N HIS A 154 -14.67 -1.63 -7.43
CA HIS A 154 -14.41 -0.47 -6.59
C HIS A 154 -12.96 -0.43 -6.07
N TYR A 155 -12.46 -1.56 -5.56
CA TYR A 155 -11.12 -1.66 -4.96
C TYR A 155 -10.04 -2.14 -5.92
N THR A 156 -10.44 -2.73 -7.05
CA THR A 156 -9.49 -3.27 -8.05
C THR A 156 -8.54 -2.19 -8.56
N GLU A 157 -9.02 -0.96 -8.79
CA GLU A 157 -8.15 0.11 -9.28
C GLU A 157 -7.06 0.49 -8.29
N ASP A 158 -7.40 0.60 -7.01
CA ASP A 158 -6.45 0.96 -5.94
C ASP A 158 -5.40 -0.15 -5.76
N PHE A 159 -5.83 -1.42 -5.82
CA PHE A 159 -4.91 -2.55 -5.79
C PHE A 159 -3.95 -2.56 -6.99
N VAL A 160 -4.45 -2.34 -8.20
CA VAL A 160 -3.61 -2.26 -9.42
C VAL A 160 -2.58 -1.14 -9.31
N ASP A 161 -2.95 0.02 -8.75
CA ASP A 161 -1.99 1.12 -8.57
C ASP A 161 -0.84 0.73 -7.64
N LEU A 162 -1.13 -0.02 -6.57
CA LEU A 162 -0.12 -0.54 -5.63
C LEU A 162 0.87 -1.52 -6.28
N GLU A 163 0.46 -2.27 -7.31
CA GLU A 163 1.38 -3.15 -8.05
C GLU A 163 2.58 -2.38 -8.63
N GLY A 164 2.35 -1.21 -9.22
CA GLY A 164 3.41 -0.36 -9.75
C GLY A 164 4.41 0.07 -8.66
N TRP A 165 3.90 0.43 -7.48
CA TRP A 165 4.73 0.79 -6.32
C TRP A 165 5.52 -0.39 -5.78
N ALA A 166 4.92 -1.59 -5.75
CA ALA A 166 5.61 -2.82 -5.39
C ALA A 166 6.73 -3.17 -6.37
N LEU A 167 6.48 -3.10 -7.67
CA LEU A 167 7.50 -3.35 -8.71
C LEU A 167 8.69 -2.38 -8.57
N MET A 168 8.41 -1.10 -8.31
CA MET A 168 9.44 -0.11 -7.99
C MET A 168 10.21 -0.48 -6.72
N GLY A 169 9.52 -0.92 -5.66
CA GLY A 169 10.14 -1.38 -4.41
C GLY A 169 11.06 -2.58 -4.58
N LYS A 170 10.73 -3.50 -5.49
CA LYS A 170 11.58 -4.65 -5.87
C LYS A 170 12.75 -4.27 -6.76
N LYS A 171 12.73 -3.07 -7.33
CA LYS A 171 13.62 -2.67 -8.43
C LYS A 171 13.47 -3.58 -9.66
N ASP A 172 12.28 -4.15 -9.86
CA ASP A 172 11.96 -4.91 -11.07
C ASP A 172 11.58 -3.94 -12.19
N TRP A 173 12.62 -3.34 -12.78
CA TRP A 173 12.49 -2.29 -13.77
C TRP A 173 11.88 -2.77 -15.10
N LEU A 174 12.05 -4.05 -15.42
CA LEU A 174 11.47 -4.64 -16.62
C LEU A 174 9.95 -4.72 -16.47
N SER A 175 9.48 -5.32 -15.38
CA SER A 175 8.05 -5.45 -15.09
C SER A 175 7.41 -4.08 -14.84
N LEU A 176 8.10 -3.15 -14.17
CA LEU A 176 7.61 -1.79 -13.97
C LEU A 176 7.40 -1.06 -15.32
N GLY A 177 8.34 -1.17 -16.25
CA GLY A 177 8.20 -0.60 -17.59
C GLY A 177 7.01 -1.23 -18.35
N ALA A 178 6.80 -2.54 -18.22
CA ALA A 178 5.65 -3.22 -18.81
C ALA A 178 4.32 -2.76 -18.17
N PHE A 179 4.30 -2.57 -16.85
CA PHE A 179 3.15 -2.03 -16.11
C PHE A 179 2.77 -0.63 -16.61
N ILE A 180 3.73 0.30 -16.67
CA ILE A 180 3.52 1.69 -17.10
C ILE A 180 2.94 1.74 -18.52
N LYS A 181 3.50 0.95 -19.45
CA LYS A 181 3.08 0.90 -20.86
C LYS A 181 1.61 0.50 -21.04
N LYS A 182 1.00 -0.25 -20.12
CA LYS A 182 -0.45 -0.57 -20.17
C LYS A 182 -1.32 0.68 -20.13
N PHE A 183 -0.83 1.75 -19.52
CA PHE A 183 -1.54 3.01 -19.34
C PHE A 183 -1.14 4.07 -20.36
N GLU A 184 -0.10 3.86 -21.16
CA GLU A 184 0.32 4.81 -22.20
C GLU A 184 -0.65 4.79 -23.40
N ASP A 185 -0.89 5.97 -23.97
CA ASP A 185 -1.61 6.12 -25.23
C ASP A 185 -0.60 6.13 -26.39
N THR A 186 -0.36 4.94 -26.93
CA THR A 186 0.58 4.70 -28.04
C THR A 186 0.10 5.25 -29.38
N ASN A 187 -1.16 5.70 -29.48
CA ASN A 187 -1.73 6.25 -30.71
C ASN A 187 -1.55 7.77 -30.83
N SER A 188 -0.98 8.40 -29.80
CA SER A 188 -0.86 9.85 -29.72
C SER A 188 0.51 10.36 -30.24
N LEU A 189 0.55 11.68 -30.50
CA LEU A 189 1.61 12.46 -31.15
C LEU A 189 3.07 12.08 -30.80
N LYS A 190 4.00 12.47 -31.70
CA LYS A 190 5.47 12.46 -31.48
C LYS A 190 5.88 13.43 -30.36
N LEU A 191 5.55 13.09 -29.12
CA LEU A 191 6.05 13.74 -27.92
C LEU A 191 7.33 13.04 -27.44
N PRO A 192 8.20 13.71 -26.66
CA PRO A 192 9.38 13.08 -26.06
C PRO A 192 9.06 11.83 -25.22
N GLN A 193 7.83 11.74 -24.71
CA GLN A 193 7.28 10.56 -24.03
C GLN A 193 5.80 10.41 -24.37
N ALA A 194 5.34 9.16 -24.50
CA ALA A 194 3.92 8.89 -24.73
C ALA A 194 3.08 9.48 -23.57
N PRO A 195 1.99 10.20 -23.84
CA PRO A 195 1.05 10.58 -22.81
C PRO A 195 0.35 9.32 -22.26
N PHE A 196 -0.19 9.43 -21.06
CA PHE A 196 -1.07 8.39 -20.52
C PHE A 196 -2.48 8.51 -21.12
N LYS A 197 -3.19 7.37 -21.16
CA LYS A 197 -4.63 7.31 -21.40
C LYS A 197 -5.37 8.22 -20.39
N ARG A 198 -6.58 8.63 -20.75
CA ARG A 198 -7.42 9.46 -19.86
C ARG A 198 -7.78 8.66 -18.59
N LEU A 199 -7.24 9.09 -17.45
CA LEU A 199 -7.45 8.51 -16.12
C LEU A 199 -7.73 9.63 -15.10
N ARG A 200 -8.07 9.26 -13.87
CA ARG A 200 -8.21 10.19 -12.74
C ARG A 200 -6.87 10.90 -12.46
N ALA A 201 -6.92 12.16 -12.04
CA ALA A 201 -5.73 13.00 -11.84
C ALA A 201 -4.72 12.42 -10.84
N SER A 202 -5.20 11.94 -9.69
CA SER A 202 -4.39 11.25 -8.68
C SER A 202 -3.63 10.04 -9.23
N ARG A 203 -4.30 9.22 -10.04
CA ARG A 203 -3.71 8.05 -10.70
C ARG A 203 -2.66 8.46 -11.73
N LEU A 204 -2.94 9.48 -12.55
CA LEU A 204 -1.98 10.01 -13.50
C LEU A 204 -0.72 10.56 -12.80
N ALA A 205 -0.89 11.24 -11.67
CA ALA A 205 0.23 11.73 -10.89
C ALA A 205 1.11 10.57 -10.39
N GLY A 206 0.49 9.50 -9.87
CA GLY A 206 1.20 8.29 -9.44
C GLY A 206 1.95 7.60 -10.58
N LEU A 207 1.31 7.45 -11.75
CA LEU A 207 1.93 6.88 -12.94
C LEU A 207 3.09 7.73 -13.47
N CYS A 208 2.96 9.06 -13.45
CA CYS A 208 4.06 9.98 -13.76
C CYS A 208 5.24 9.76 -12.82
N TYR A 209 5.01 9.66 -11.50
CA TYR A 209 6.08 9.41 -10.54
C TYR A 209 6.78 8.06 -10.82
N LEU A 210 6.01 6.99 -11.00
CA LEU A 210 6.56 5.66 -11.31
C LEU A 210 7.37 5.66 -12.61
N ARG A 211 6.87 6.34 -13.65
CA ARG A 211 7.59 6.47 -14.92
C ARG A 211 8.84 7.33 -14.77
N ALA A 212 8.83 8.37 -13.96
CA ALA A 212 10.00 9.17 -13.67
C ALA A 212 11.11 8.32 -13.04
N VAL A 213 10.78 7.53 -12.00
CA VAL A 213 11.73 6.61 -11.36
C VAL A 213 12.25 5.58 -12.36
N TRP A 214 11.38 5.01 -13.20
CA TRP A 214 11.81 4.07 -14.24
C TRP A 214 12.75 4.69 -15.29
N ASN A 215 12.44 5.91 -15.76
CA ASN A 215 13.28 6.65 -16.70
C ASN A 215 14.65 6.95 -16.10
N GLU A 216 14.69 7.30 -14.82
CA GLU A 216 15.93 7.58 -14.12
C GLU A 216 16.78 6.32 -13.87
N GLU A 217 16.17 5.31 -13.25
CA GLU A 217 16.90 4.15 -12.75
C GLU A 217 17.21 3.13 -13.84
N ALA A 218 16.27 2.91 -14.77
CA ALA A 218 16.40 1.88 -15.79
C ALA A 218 16.86 2.44 -17.14
N GLN A 219 16.25 3.54 -17.60
CA GLN A 219 16.56 4.11 -18.91
C GLN A 219 17.75 5.06 -18.88
N LYS A 220 18.17 5.53 -17.70
CA LYS A 220 19.22 6.54 -17.51
C LYS A 220 18.93 7.84 -18.28
N GLN A 221 17.66 8.25 -18.28
CA GLN A 221 17.15 9.44 -18.96
C GLN A 221 16.68 10.49 -17.94
N PRO A 222 17.60 11.21 -17.27
CA PRO A 222 17.26 12.12 -16.16
C PRO A 222 16.41 13.32 -16.60
N ASP A 223 16.49 13.75 -17.86
CA ASP A 223 15.65 14.84 -18.37
C ASP A 223 14.18 14.41 -18.49
N LEU A 224 13.95 13.19 -18.96
CA LEU A 224 12.62 12.61 -19.04
C LEU A 224 12.05 12.33 -17.64
N ALA A 225 12.90 11.85 -16.72
CA ALA A 225 12.53 11.67 -15.33
C ALA A 225 12.13 13.01 -14.67
N LEU A 226 12.94 14.06 -14.83
CA LEU A 226 12.64 15.39 -14.27
C LEU A 226 11.31 15.94 -14.78
N MET A 227 11.01 15.78 -16.07
CA MET A 227 9.73 16.19 -16.64
C MET A 227 8.55 15.46 -15.97
N ASP A 228 8.64 14.15 -15.77
CA ASP A 228 7.56 13.38 -15.15
C ASP A 228 7.45 13.61 -13.64
N PHE A 229 8.55 13.88 -12.91
CA PHE A 229 8.45 14.32 -11.52
C PHE A 229 7.70 15.65 -11.39
N HIS A 230 7.95 16.62 -12.29
CA HIS A 230 7.18 17.87 -12.32
C HIS A 230 5.70 17.65 -12.65
N ARG A 231 5.37 16.68 -13.52
CA ARG A 231 3.98 16.31 -13.79
C ARG A 231 3.32 15.66 -12.57
N ALA A 232 4.02 14.74 -11.90
CA ALA A 232 3.52 14.12 -10.67
C ALA A 232 3.23 15.16 -9.57
N LEU A 233 4.02 16.24 -9.51
CA LEU A 233 3.81 17.36 -8.60
C LEU A 233 2.51 18.14 -8.87
N THR A 234 2.15 18.30 -10.14
CA THR A 234 1.17 19.31 -10.59
C THR A 234 -0.18 18.74 -11.03
N LEU A 235 -0.22 17.50 -11.51
CA LEU A 235 -1.42 16.91 -12.13
C LEU A 235 -2.61 16.80 -11.19
N ASP A 236 -2.38 16.50 -9.91
CA ASP A 236 -3.43 16.34 -8.89
C ASP A 236 -3.59 17.60 -8.01
N LEU A 237 -3.06 18.74 -8.45
CA LEU A 237 -3.11 20.03 -7.76
C LEU A 237 -2.68 19.99 -6.28
N GLY A 238 -1.80 19.06 -5.92
CA GLY A 238 -1.34 18.91 -4.55
C GLY A 238 -2.22 18.04 -3.64
N SER A 239 -3.29 17.43 -4.15
CA SER A 239 -4.27 16.69 -3.32
C SER A 239 -3.63 15.50 -2.57
N ASP A 240 -2.66 14.83 -3.18
CA ASP A 240 -1.82 13.83 -2.50
C ASP A 240 -0.48 14.43 -2.04
N ALA A 241 -0.46 15.02 -0.83
CA ALA A 241 0.73 15.64 -0.25
C ALA A 241 1.93 14.68 -0.13
N PHE A 242 1.69 13.37 0.05
CA PHE A 242 2.76 12.37 0.09
C PHE A 242 3.44 12.25 -1.27
N LEU A 243 2.67 12.08 -2.33
CA LEU A 243 3.18 11.95 -3.69
C LEU A 243 3.89 13.23 -4.15
N VAL A 244 3.30 14.38 -3.85
CA VAL A 244 3.85 15.68 -4.22
C VAL A 244 5.20 15.88 -3.55
N ARG A 245 5.34 15.52 -2.27
CA ARG A 245 6.62 15.57 -1.56
C ARG A 245 7.65 14.63 -2.18
N LEU A 246 7.28 13.38 -2.47
CA LEU A 246 8.18 12.43 -3.12
C LEU A 246 8.70 12.97 -4.46
N ALA A 247 7.78 13.48 -5.30
CA ALA A 247 8.11 14.05 -6.59
C ALA A 247 9.00 15.29 -6.47
N ALA A 248 8.70 16.19 -5.53
CA ALA A 248 9.47 17.40 -5.31
C ALA A 248 10.92 17.10 -4.87
N VAL A 249 11.11 16.18 -3.92
CA VAL A 249 12.45 15.77 -3.47
C VAL A 249 13.23 15.10 -4.60
N ALA A 250 12.60 14.23 -5.38
CA ALA A 250 13.25 13.56 -6.50
C ALA A 250 13.64 14.56 -7.61
N ALA A 251 12.75 15.48 -7.97
CA ALA A 251 13.04 16.56 -8.92
C ALA A 251 14.16 17.48 -8.41
N LEU A 252 14.18 17.78 -7.10
CA LEU A 252 15.18 18.63 -6.49
C LEU A 252 16.57 17.99 -6.55
N ARG A 253 16.68 16.68 -6.29
CA ARG A 253 17.93 15.92 -6.44
C ARG A 253 18.47 15.96 -7.87
N LEU A 254 17.62 15.74 -8.87
CA LEU A 254 18.04 15.82 -10.28
C LEU A 254 18.44 17.25 -10.66
N THR A 255 17.74 18.25 -10.14
CA THR A 255 18.07 19.66 -10.38
C THR A 255 19.41 20.03 -9.73
N ASP A 256 19.67 19.59 -8.49
CA ASP A 256 20.94 19.80 -7.77
C ASP A 256 22.14 19.18 -8.51
N THR A 257 21.96 17.99 -9.09
CA THR A 257 22.99 17.36 -9.93
C THR A 257 23.30 18.22 -11.17
N LYS A 258 22.27 18.78 -11.81
CA LYS A 258 22.43 19.68 -12.96
C LYS A 258 23.08 21.01 -12.57
N ILE A 259 22.73 21.59 -11.43
CA ILE A 259 23.38 22.81 -10.90
C ILE A 259 24.85 22.54 -10.63
N THR A 260 25.21 21.39 -10.08
CA THR A 260 26.62 21.03 -9.84
C THR A 260 27.42 20.98 -11.15
N ALA A 261 26.80 20.51 -12.25
CA ALA A 261 27.41 20.51 -13.57
C ALA A 261 27.41 21.89 -14.25
N ALA A 262 26.48 22.78 -13.90
CA ALA A 262 26.35 24.13 -14.45
C ALA A 262 26.03 25.18 -13.34
N PRO A 263 27.01 25.55 -12.49
CA PRO A 263 26.75 26.36 -11.29
C PRO A 263 26.23 27.77 -11.56
N SER A 264 26.47 28.30 -12.76
CA SER A 264 26.03 29.63 -13.20
C SER A 264 24.62 29.65 -13.82
N ASP A 265 23.93 28.52 -13.92
CA ASP A 265 22.57 28.48 -14.47
C ASP A 265 21.54 28.97 -13.44
N GLU A 266 21.21 30.27 -13.55
CA GLU A 266 20.20 30.90 -12.69
C GLU A 266 18.81 30.27 -12.81
N LYS A 267 18.45 29.67 -13.95
CA LYS A 267 17.13 29.05 -14.12
C LYS A 267 17.05 27.78 -13.28
N LEU A 268 18.11 26.97 -13.28
CA LEU A 268 18.19 25.79 -12.42
C LEU A 268 18.18 26.18 -10.94
N ALA A 269 18.90 27.24 -10.56
CA ALA A 269 18.89 27.73 -9.17
C ALA A 269 17.48 28.17 -8.72
N LYS A 270 16.74 28.90 -9.57
CA LYS A 270 15.34 29.30 -9.30
C LYS A 270 14.43 28.09 -9.20
N GLN A 271 14.59 27.11 -10.09
CA GLN A 271 13.82 25.86 -10.05
C GLN A 271 14.08 25.08 -8.76
N ALA A 272 15.33 24.94 -8.34
CA ALA A 272 15.69 24.26 -7.09
C ALA A 272 15.09 24.98 -5.87
N LYS A 273 15.13 26.32 -5.84
CA LYS A 273 14.47 27.12 -4.80
C LYS A 273 12.96 26.89 -4.74
N SER A 274 12.28 26.90 -5.89
CA SER A 274 10.84 26.62 -5.95
C SER A 274 10.51 25.22 -5.44
N LEU A 275 11.26 24.19 -5.86
CA LEU A 275 11.07 22.81 -5.38
C LEU A 275 11.32 22.68 -3.87
N ALA A 276 12.35 23.33 -3.35
CA ALA A 276 12.64 23.35 -1.92
C ALA A 276 11.52 24.00 -1.09
N LEU A 277 10.94 25.11 -1.60
CA LEU A 277 9.77 25.76 -0.98
C LEU A 277 8.56 24.83 -0.97
N VAL A 278 8.27 24.15 -2.09
CA VAL A 278 7.16 23.18 -2.16
C VAL A 278 7.34 22.04 -1.15
N CYS A 279 8.54 21.46 -1.04
CA CYS A 279 8.86 20.44 -0.04
C CYS A 279 8.58 20.93 1.39
N ARG A 280 9.05 22.14 1.73
CA ARG A 280 8.90 22.74 3.07
C ARG A 280 7.43 23.04 3.38
N ASP A 281 6.72 23.65 2.45
CA ASP A 281 5.37 24.17 2.71
C ASP A 281 4.32 23.05 2.76
N LEU A 282 4.49 21.99 1.96
CA LEU A 282 3.56 20.85 1.95
C LEU A 282 3.93 19.74 2.94
N GLY A 283 5.22 19.59 3.28
CA GLY A 283 5.67 18.55 4.18
C GLY A 283 5.90 19.00 5.63
N GLY A 284 5.87 20.31 5.90
CA GLY A 284 6.28 20.88 7.18
C GLY A 284 7.78 21.15 7.27
N LYS A 285 8.21 21.78 8.36
CA LYS A 285 9.59 22.27 8.53
C LYS A 285 10.66 21.19 8.38
N ASP A 286 10.35 19.95 8.75
CA ASP A 286 11.31 18.83 8.76
C ASP A 286 11.26 17.96 7.49
N ALA A 287 10.42 18.32 6.49
CA ALA A 287 10.25 17.51 5.30
C ALA A 287 11.29 17.76 4.19
N LEU A 288 11.99 18.89 4.22
CA LEU A 288 13.08 19.17 3.29
C LEU A 288 14.35 18.46 3.79
N PRO A 289 14.98 17.57 2.99
CA PRO A 289 16.26 17.00 3.37
C PRO A 289 17.33 18.07 3.59
N LYS A 290 18.16 17.91 4.62
CA LYS A 290 19.18 18.89 5.05
C LYS A 290 20.10 19.35 3.92
N ASP A 291 20.49 18.43 3.05
CA ASP A 291 21.38 18.72 1.91
C ASP A 291 20.80 19.74 0.92
N PHE A 292 19.47 19.93 0.94
CA PHE A 292 18.75 20.86 0.09
C PHE A 292 18.32 22.16 0.77
N GLU A 293 18.55 22.33 2.08
CA GLU A 293 18.25 23.58 2.80
C GLU A 293 19.01 24.79 2.23
N LYS A 294 20.15 24.54 1.58
CA LYS A 294 20.94 25.56 0.87
C LYS A 294 20.12 26.35 -0.16
N TYR A 295 19.06 25.77 -0.72
CA TYR A 295 18.20 26.42 -1.71
C TYR A 295 17.13 27.33 -1.11
N LEU A 296 16.96 27.34 0.22
CA LEU A 296 16.04 28.26 0.91
C LEU A 296 16.69 29.60 1.28
N LYS A 297 18.02 29.68 1.22
CA LYS A 297 18.78 30.91 1.46
C LYS A 297 18.67 31.87 0.26
#